data_AF-A0A7Y6PX75-F1
#
_entry.id   AF-A0A7Y6PX75-F1
#
_cell.length_a   1.000
_cell.length_b   1.000
_cell.length_c   1.000
_cell.angle_alpha   90.00
_cell.angle_beta   90.00
_cell.angle_gamma   90.00
#
_symmetry.space_group_name_H-M   'P 1'
#
loop_
_entity.id
_entity.type
_entity.pdbx_description
1 polymer ?
#
loop_
_entity_poly.entity_id
_entity_poly.type
_entity_poly.pdbx_seq_one_letter_code
_entity_poly.pdbx_strand_id
1 'polypeptide(L)'
;WPKTPEPAGPWRWQATSYDDDGNLRDEAEWWEITRRTDDKLDATYRRRVTVRQPEGKNIACANAPTWSFDDAYVLSGQKEEEHWHFYELAVEPGDHPCTWVTPKRALDEATAEQIGDFLVLEWRGKRRQILYRPDER
;
A
#
# COMPACT_ATOMS: atom_id res chain seq x y z
N TRP A 1 2.71 30.86 -7.35
CA TRP A 1 2.38 29.87 -8.40
C TRP A 1 2.13 28.54 -7.69
N PRO A 2 1.15 27.71 -8.09
CA PRO A 2 1.00 26.40 -7.44
C PRO A 2 2.29 25.60 -7.67
N LYS A 3 2.76 24.92 -6.63
CA LYS A 3 3.93 24.06 -6.69
C LYS A 3 3.65 22.97 -7.73
N THR A 4 4.55 22.78 -8.68
CA THR A 4 4.44 21.68 -9.65
C THR A 4 4.33 20.35 -8.89
N PRO A 5 3.42 19.44 -9.27
CA PRO A 5 3.36 18.11 -8.70
C PRO A 5 4.74 17.43 -8.71
N GLU A 6 5.16 16.98 -7.54
CA GLU A 6 6.41 16.29 -7.28
C GLU A 6 6.08 15.01 -6.50
N PRO A 7 5.71 13.92 -7.18
CA PRO A 7 5.34 12.67 -6.53
C PRO A 7 6.54 11.94 -5.91
N ALA A 8 7.77 12.33 -6.24
CA ALA A 8 8.97 11.74 -5.67
C ALA A 8 9.08 12.02 -4.15
N GLY A 9 9.79 11.15 -3.46
CA GLY A 9 10.00 11.17 -2.02
C GLY A 9 9.12 10.16 -1.27
N PRO A 10 9.14 10.25 0.07
CA PRO A 10 8.44 9.30 0.90
C PRO A 10 6.94 9.60 0.97
N TRP A 11 6.15 8.54 1.08
CA TRP A 11 4.71 8.60 1.35
C TRP A 11 4.28 7.54 2.37
N ARG A 12 3.13 7.78 2.98
CA ARG A 12 2.53 6.91 4.00
C ARG A 12 1.05 6.73 3.74
N TRP A 13 0.52 5.59 4.16
CA TRP A 13 -0.90 5.34 4.24
C TRP A 13 -1.21 4.43 5.42
N GLN A 14 -2.38 4.61 6.01
CA GLN A 14 -2.87 3.78 7.11
C GLN A 14 -4.39 3.62 7.00
N ALA A 15 -4.89 2.46 7.40
CA ALA A 15 -6.32 2.22 7.56
C ALA A 15 -6.59 1.15 8.62
N THR A 16 -7.76 1.23 9.23
CA THR A 16 -8.29 0.19 10.12
C THR A 16 -9.65 -0.26 9.59
N SER A 17 -9.86 -1.56 9.49
CA SER A 17 -11.13 -2.17 9.09
C SER A 17 -11.45 -3.38 9.95
N TYR A 18 -12.65 -3.93 9.78
CA TYR A 18 -12.99 -5.26 10.27
C TYR A 18 -12.90 -6.27 9.11
N ASP A 19 -12.42 -7.48 9.39
CA ASP A 19 -12.55 -8.61 8.46
C ASP A 19 -13.91 -9.33 8.64
N ASP A 20 -14.18 -10.33 7.80
CA ASP A 20 -15.44 -11.08 7.80
C ASP A 20 -15.66 -11.88 9.10
N ASP A 21 -14.60 -12.17 9.86
CA ASP A 21 -14.63 -12.87 11.15
C ASP A 21 -14.78 -11.89 12.33
N GLY A 22 -14.89 -10.58 12.06
CA GLY A 22 -15.01 -9.53 13.07
C GLY A 22 -13.69 -9.17 13.76
N ASN A 23 -12.54 -9.59 13.23
CA ASN A 23 -11.24 -9.15 13.73
C ASN A 23 -10.94 -7.73 13.25
N LEU A 24 -10.21 -6.97 14.08
CA LEU A 24 -9.62 -5.71 13.66
C LEU A 24 -8.44 -5.97 12.75
N ARG A 25 -8.40 -5.28 11.62
CA ARG A 25 -7.33 -5.32 10.64
C ARG A 25 -6.77 -3.92 10.47
N ASP A 26 -5.55 -3.73 10.98
CA ASP A 26 -4.78 -2.50 10.82
C ASP A 26 -3.78 -2.67 9.68
N GLU A 27 -3.76 -1.70 8.78
CA GLU A 27 -2.84 -1.68 7.65
C GLU A 27 -2.04 -0.39 7.65
N ALA A 28 -0.76 -0.52 7.33
CA ALA A 28 0.14 0.61 7.18
C ALA A 28 1.06 0.38 5.98
N GLU A 29 1.27 1.43 5.19
CA GLU A 29 2.16 1.39 4.04
C GLU A 29 3.23 2.48 4.12
N TRP A 30 4.44 2.10 3.71
CA TRP A 30 5.60 2.95 3.61
C TRP A 30 6.11 2.93 2.18
N TRP A 31 5.87 4.02 1.46
CA TRP A 31 6.24 4.19 0.06
C TRP A 31 7.50 5.03 -0.07
N GLU A 32 8.34 4.68 -1.03
CA GLU A 32 9.46 5.48 -1.50
C GLU A 32 9.36 5.58 -3.03
N ILE A 33 9.20 6.80 -3.54
CA ILE A 33 9.06 7.08 -4.97
C ILE A 33 10.28 7.87 -5.43
N THR A 34 10.99 7.40 -6.44
CA THR A 34 12.16 8.07 -7.01
C THR A 34 11.92 8.44 -8.46
N ARG A 35 12.29 9.67 -8.83
CA ARG A 35 12.25 10.09 -10.23
C ARG A 35 13.41 9.44 -10.99
N ARG A 36 13.08 8.73 -12.08
CA ARG A 36 14.06 8.19 -13.03
C ARG A 36 14.29 9.15 -14.19
N THR A 37 13.20 9.61 -14.80
CA THR A 37 13.15 10.63 -15.86
C THR A 37 11.92 11.51 -15.64
N ASP A 38 11.70 12.50 -16.50
CA ASP A 38 10.51 13.37 -16.39
C ASP A 38 9.18 12.63 -16.57
N ASP A 39 9.21 11.47 -17.23
CA ASP A 39 8.07 10.63 -17.58
C ASP A 39 8.10 9.23 -16.93
N LYS A 40 9.12 8.92 -16.11
CA LYS A 40 9.26 7.63 -15.41
C LYS A 40 9.61 7.80 -13.94
N LEU A 41 8.94 7.00 -13.11
CA LEU A 41 9.22 6.83 -11.69
C LEU A 41 9.56 5.36 -11.41
N ASP A 42 10.41 5.18 -10.42
CA ASP A 42 10.54 3.91 -9.71
C ASP A 42 9.89 4.07 -8.35
N ALA A 43 9.14 3.07 -7.90
CA ALA A 43 8.52 3.09 -6.59
C ALA A 43 8.66 1.75 -5.89
N THR A 44 8.81 1.82 -4.58
CA THR A 44 8.67 0.66 -3.71
C THR A 44 7.70 0.99 -2.59
N TYR A 45 6.97 -0.01 -2.11
CA TYR A 45 6.28 0.14 -0.84
C TYR A 45 6.34 -1.13 -0.01
N ARG A 46 6.37 -0.95 1.30
CA ARG A 46 6.15 -2.03 2.26
C ARG A 46 4.77 -1.89 2.87
N ARG A 47 4.03 -2.99 2.98
CA ARG A 47 2.71 -3.03 3.63
C ARG A 47 2.79 -3.93 4.85
N ARG A 48 2.60 -3.34 6.02
CA ARG A 48 2.35 -4.08 7.25
C ARG A 48 0.87 -4.24 7.44
N VAL A 49 0.48 -5.45 7.77
CA VAL A 49 -0.88 -5.75 8.20
C VAL A 49 -0.81 -6.40 9.57
N THR A 50 -1.68 -5.96 10.47
CA THR A 50 -1.83 -6.55 11.80
C THR A 50 -3.30 -6.89 12.00
N VAL A 51 -3.57 -8.16 12.32
CA VAL A 51 -4.92 -8.63 12.63
C VAL A 51 -4.99 -8.90 14.13
N ARG A 52 -6.07 -8.45 14.77
CA ARG A 52 -6.28 -8.51 16.22
C ARG A 52 -7.71 -8.94 16.54
N GLN A 53 -7.84 -9.94 17.39
CA GLN A 53 -9.13 -10.35 17.93
C GLN A 53 -9.51 -9.40 19.09
N PRO A 54 -10.65 -8.67 19.02
CA PRO A 54 -10.96 -7.61 19.98
C PRO A 54 -11.13 -8.08 21.43
N GLU A 55 -11.63 -9.30 21.64
CA GLU A 55 -11.84 -9.93 22.95
C GLU A 55 -10.64 -10.77 23.45
N GLY A 56 -9.51 -10.76 22.75
CA GLY A 56 -8.30 -11.52 23.10
C GLY A 56 -8.39 -13.04 22.89
N LYS A 57 -9.38 -13.55 22.16
CA LYS A 57 -9.47 -14.96 21.76
C LYS A 57 -8.44 -15.27 20.67
N ASN A 58 -8.04 -16.54 20.57
CA ASN A 58 -7.13 -16.97 19.50
C ASN A 58 -7.82 -16.90 18.13
N ILE A 59 -7.12 -16.31 17.16
CA ILE A 59 -7.40 -16.45 15.75
C ILE A 59 -6.94 -17.85 15.33
N ALA A 60 -7.85 -18.68 14.82
CA ALA A 60 -7.64 -20.12 14.67
C ALA A 60 -6.39 -20.50 13.87
N CYS A 61 -6.17 -19.85 12.73
CA CYS A 61 -5.02 -20.10 11.85
C CYS A 61 -3.68 -19.63 12.44
N ALA A 62 -3.67 -18.54 13.21
CA ALA A 62 -2.46 -18.03 13.86
C ALA A 62 -2.19 -18.66 15.23
N ASN A 63 -3.18 -19.33 15.83
CA ASN A 63 -3.16 -19.82 17.20
C ASN A 63 -2.70 -18.75 18.22
N ALA A 64 -3.06 -17.50 17.97
CA ALA A 64 -2.70 -16.34 18.77
C ALA A 64 -3.80 -15.27 18.65
N PRO A 65 -3.96 -14.38 19.64
CA PRO A 65 -4.96 -13.31 19.58
C PRO A 65 -4.61 -12.18 18.60
N THR A 66 -3.36 -12.17 18.12
CA THR A 66 -2.87 -11.22 17.13
C THR A 66 -1.80 -11.87 16.27
N TRP A 67 -1.72 -11.42 15.02
CA TRP A 67 -0.61 -11.74 14.12
C TRP A 67 -0.39 -10.58 13.13
N SER A 68 0.81 -10.54 12.55
CA SER A 68 1.19 -9.52 11.59
C SER A 68 2.06 -10.11 10.49
N PHE A 69 2.07 -9.46 9.33
CA PHE A 69 2.99 -9.74 8.23
C PHE A 69 3.42 -8.43 7.56
N ASP A 70 4.53 -8.51 6.82
CA ASP A 70 5.08 -7.42 6.03
C ASP A 70 5.31 -7.92 4.60
N ASP A 71 4.61 -7.33 3.63
CA ASP A 71 4.87 -7.55 2.20
C ASP A 71 5.70 -6.40 1.64
N ALA A 72 6.53 -6.66 0.63
CA ALA A 72 7.27 -5.65 -0.12
C ALA A 72 6.92 -5.68 -1.61
N TYR A 73 6.80 -4.50 -2.22
CA TYR A 73 6.35 -4.31 -3.59
C TYR A 73 7.32 -3.43 -4.37
N VAL A 74 7.50 -3.76 -5.65
CA VAL A 74 8.26 -2.97 -6.62
C VAL A 74 7.32 -2.54 -7.73
N LEU A 75 7.36 -1.26 -8.09
CA LEU A 75 6.49 -0.66 -9.09
C LEU A 75 7.28 0.20 -10.07
N SER A 76 6.76 0.30 -11.28
CA SER A 76 7.15 1.35 -12.24
C SER A 76 6.01 2.33 -12.40
N GLY A 77 6.31 3.62 -12.26
CA GLY A 77 5.42 4.72 -12.62
C GLY A 77 5.73 5.23 -14.02
N GLN A 78 4.69 5.47 -14.82
CA GLN A 78 4.79 6.07 -16.14
C GLN A 78 3.85 7.27 -16.20
N LYS A 79 4.30 8.35 -16.83
CA LYS A 79 3.45 9.53 -17.01
C LYS A 79 2.53 9.32 -18.20
N GLU A 80 1.22 9.50 -17.99
CA GLU A 80 0.20 9.46 -19.02
C GLU A 80 -0.62 10.75 -18.93
N GLU A 81 -0.51 11.60 -19.96
CA GLU A 81 -1.10 12.94 -19.98
C GLU A 81 -0.72 13.78 -18.75
N GLU A 82 -1.68 14.03 -17.85
CA GLU A 82 -1.51 14.82 -16.62
C GLU A 82 -1.36 13.94 -15.36
N HIS A 83 -1.48 12.61 -15.48
CA HIS A 83 -1.47 11.69 -14.36
C HIS A 83 -0.28 10.72 -14.42
N TRP A 84 -0.04 10.04 -13.30
CA TRP A 84 0.91 8.93 -13.23
C TRP A 84 0.15 7.61 -13.22
N HIS A 85 0.67 6.60 -13.90
CA HIS A 85 0.18 5.24 -13.83
C HIS A 85 1.26 4.34 -13.24
N PHE A 86 0.95 3.68 -12.12
CA PHE A 86 1.82 2.73 -11.45
C PHE A 86 1.43 1.31 -11.80
N TYR A 87 2.44 0.49 -12.10
CA TYR A 87 2.30 -0.94 -12.33
C TYR A 87 3.13 -1.69 -11.30
N GLU A 88 2.52 -2.59 -10.54
CA GLU A 88 3.27 -3.55 -9.73
C GLU A 88 4.04 -4.49 -10.64
N LEU A 89 5.35 -4.60 -10.41
CA LEU A 89 6.26 -5.46 -11.16
C LEU A 89 6.60 -6.73 -10.39
N ALA A 90 6.67 -6.64 -9.06
CA ALA A 90 6.99 -7.75 -8.19
C ALA A 90 6.37 -7.55 -6.79
N VAL A 91 6.15 -8.68 -6.11
CA VAL A 91 5.81 -8.76 -4.70
C VAL A 91 6.71 -9.79 -4.03
N GLU A 92 7.30 -9.41 -2.91
CA GLU A 92 7.92 -10.31 -1.94
C GLU A 92 6.93 -10.45 -0.77
N PRO A 93 6.16 -11.54 -0.71
CA PRO A 93 5.17 -11.73 0.34
C PRO A 93 5.85 -12.05 1.67
N GLY A 94 5.31 -11.54 2.76
CA GLY A 94 5.71 -11.91 4.12
C GLY A 94 5.33 -13.34 4.48
N ASP A 95 5.58 -13.74 5.73
CA ASP A 95 5.01 -14.97 6.28
C ASP A 95 3.62 -14.68 6.84
N HIS A 96 2.61 -15.36 6.29
CA HIS A 96 1.23 -15.14 6.64
C HIS A 96 0.63 -16.39 7.29
N PRO A 97 0.45 -16.45 8.62
CA PRO A 97 -0.09 -17.62 9.32
C PRO A 97 -1.49 -18.06 8.87
N CYS A 98 -2.24 -17.17 8.20
CA CYS A 98 -3.64 -17.38 7.84
C CYS A 98 -3.91 -17.46 6.32
N THR A 99 -2.90 -17.30 5.47
CA THR A 99 -3.07 -17.31 3.99
C THR A 99 -2.18 -18.34 3.30
N TRP A 100 -1.85 -19.45 3.99
CA TRP A 100 -1.05 -20.58 3.48
C TRP A 100 -1.63 -21.21 2.19
N VAL A 101 -2.86 -20.85 1.81
CA VAL A 101 -3.59 -21.36 0.64
C VAL A 101 -4.04 -20.26 -0.33
N THR A 102 -3.63 -19.00 -0.14
CA THR A 102 -4.05 -17.92 -1.02
C THR A 102 -3.27 -17.99 -2.33
N PRO A 103 -3.94 -18.06 -3.50
CA PRO A 103 -3.25 -18.03 -4.79
C PRO A 103 -2.38 -16.78 -4.88
N LYS A 104 -1.21 -16.88 -5.53
CA LYS A 104 -0.31 -15.75 -5.76
C LYS A 104 -1.14 -14.56 -6.25
N ARG A 105 -1.18 -13.48 -5.45
CA ARG A 105 -1.89 -12.25 -5.79
C ARG A 105 -1.42 -11.82 -7.19
N ALA A 106 -2.37 -11.55 -8.08
CA ALA A 106 -2.05 -10.94 -9.36
C ALA A 106 -1.50 -9.54 -9.10
N LEU A 107 -0.39 -9.20 -9.76
CA LEU A 107 0.13 -7.83 -9.77
C LEU A 107 -0.97 -6.87 -10.22
N ASP A 108 -0.98 -5.70 -9.61
CA ASP A 108 -2.02 -4.70 -9.79
C ASP A 108 -1.48 -3.40 -10.39
N GLU A 109 -2.40 -2.50 -10.71
CA GLU A 109 -2.07 -1.19 -11.27
C GLU A 109 -2.95 -0.11 -10.65
N ALA A 110 -2.44 1.13 -10.65
CA ALA A 110 -3.16 2.30 -10.15
C ALA A 110 -2.84 3.54 -10.95
N THR A 111 -3.85 4.37 -11.21
CA THR A 111 -3.61 5.77 -11.57
C THR A 111 -3.32 6.58 -10.32
N ALA A 112 -2.57 7.67 -10.47
CA ALA A 112 -2.10 8.49 -9.38
C ALA A 112 -2.13 9.98 -9.76
N GLU A 113 -2.74 10.77 -8.89
CA GLU A 113 -2.81 12.23 -9.00
C GLU A 113 -2.34 12.86 -7.68
N GLN A 114 -1.46 13.86 -7.77
CA GLN A 114 -1.06 14.62 -6.60
C GLN A 114 -1.96 15.83 -6.41
N ILE A 115 -2.60 15.91 -5.25
CA ILE A 115 -3.46 17.03 -4.85
C ILE A 115 -2.88 17.63 -3.56
N GLY A 116 -2.14 18.73 -3.71
CA GLY A 116 -1.40 19.34 -2.60
C GLY A 116 -0.35 18.39 -2.03
N ASP A 117 -0.46 18.09 -0.73
CA ASP A 117 0.44 17.19 -0.01
C ASP A 117 -0.05 15.73 0.04
N PHE A 118 -1.04 15.40 -0.81
CA PHE A 118 -1.60 14.06 -0.92
C PHE A 118 -1.34 13.46 -2.30
N LEU A 119 -1.07 12.16 -2.34
CA LEU A 119 -1.04 11.38 -3.58
C LEU A 119 -2.24 10.44 -3.57
N VAL A 120 -3.21 10.72 -4.42
CA VAL A 120 -4.45 9.94 -4.55
C VAL A 120 -4.20 8.84 -5.56
N LEU A 121 -4.30 7.59 -5.13
CA LEU A 121 -4.23 6.41 -5.97
C LEU A 121 -5.63 5.84 -6.23
N GLU A 122 -5.93 5.50 -7.48
CA GLU A 122 -7.07 4.69 -7.84
C GLU A 122 -6.59 3.36 -8.42
N TRP A 123 -6.65 2.33 -7.60
CA TRP A 123 -6.32 0.97 -8.02
C TRP A 123 -7.40 0.42 -8.94
N ARG A 124 -7.00 -0.48 -9.83
CA ARG A 124 -7.93 -1.31 -10.62
C ARG A 124 -9.00 -1.92 -9.70
N GLY A 125 -10.25 -1.87 -10.14
CA GLY A 125 -11.41 -2.24 -9.30
C GLY A 125 -11.95 -1.11 -8.42
N LYS A 126 -11.53 0.14 -8.66
CA LYS A 126 -12.04 1.37 -8.02
C LYS A 126 -11.73 1.48 -6.52
N ARG A 127 -10.70 0.78 -6.04
CA ARG A 127 -10.21 0.97 -4.67
C ARG A 127 -9.39 2.27 -4.63
N ARG A 128 -9.91 3.27 -3.94
CA ARG A 128 -9.24 4.55 -3.74
C ARG A 128 -8.37 4.52 -2.49
N GLN A 129 -7.15 5.05 -2.60
CA GLN A 129 -6.19 5.16 -1.52
C GLN A 129 -5.58 6.57 -1.51
N ILE A 130 -5.39 7.17 -0.34
CA ILE A 130 -4.87 8.54 -0.23
C ILE A 130 -3.58 8.49 0.59
N LEU A 131 -2.44 8.65 -0.07
CA LEU A 131 -1.15 8.71 0.61
C LEU A 131 -0.90 10.13 1.10
N TYR A 132 -0.23 10.25 2.25
CA TYR A 132 0.21 11.51 2.84
C TYR A 132 1.73 11.53 3.02
N ARG A 133 2.32 12.73 3.04
CA ARG A 133 3.74 12.89 3.38
C ARG A 133 3.96 12.55 4.85
N PRO A 134 4.98 11.74 5.22
CA PRO A 134 5.34 11.59 6.62
C PRO A 134 5.80 12.95 7.18
N ASP A 135 5.43 13.25 8.43
CA ASP A 135 5.93 14.45 9.11
C ASP A 135 7.47 14.44 9.15
N GLU A 136 8.09 15.56 8.76
CA GLU A 136 9.51 15.82 9.02
C GLU A 136 9.67 15.98 10.54
N ARG A 137 10.24 14.98 11.20
CA ARG A 137 10.58 15.05 12.62
C ARG A 137 11.85 15.84 12.87
#